data_AF-A0A8S4SGV3-F1
#
_entry.id   AF-A0A8S4SGV3-F1
#
_cell.length_a   1.000
_cell.length_b   1.000
_cell.length_c   1.000
_cell.angle_alpha   90.00
_cell.angle_beta   90.00
_cell.angle_gamma   90.00
#
_symmetry.space_group_name_H-M   'P 1'
#
loop_
_entity.id
_entity.type
_entity.pdbx_description
1 polymer ?
#
loop_
_entity_poly.entity_id
_entity_poly.type
_entity_poly.pdbx_seq_one_letter_code
_entity_poly.pdbx_strand_id
1 'polypeptide(L)'
;MYRNRYITANRPDIVLVDRSVRRAITVDITIPHDDNLVKAEKDKVSKYLDLAHEITAMWNVESTVIVPIVASVNGLLAESFDQHPKLLNQGSDTEDSSP
;
A
#
# COMPACT_ATOMS: atom_id res chain seq x y z
N MET A 1 14.49 21.77 5.78
CA MET A 1 14.17 22.29 4.43
C MET A 1 12.92 21.58 3.94
N TYR A 2 11.75 22.22 4.03
CA TYR A 2 10.50 21.67 3.48
C TYR A 2 10.57 21.81 1.96
N ARG A 3 10.72 20.70 1.23
CA ARG A 3 10.69 20.72 -0.23
C ARG A 3 9.23 20.72 -0.67
N ASN A 4 8.74 21.83 -1.21
CA ASN A 4 7.45 21.86 -1.90
C ASN A 4 7.62 21.17 -3.27
N ARG A 5 7.74 19.83 -3.26
CA ARG A 5 7.81 19.02 -4.48
C ARG A 5 6.37 18.74 -4.92
N TYR A 6 6.04 19.14 -6.14
CA TYR A 6 4.76 18.81 -6.73
C TYR A 6 4.68 17.29 -6.97
N ILE A 7 3.81 16.60 -6.25
CA ILE A 7 3.53 15.17 -6.44
C ILE A 7 2.29 15.04 -7.30
N THR A 8 2.43 14.48 -8.50
CA THR A 8 1.32 14.28 -9.44
C THR A 8 0.27 13.30 -8.89
N ALA A 9 0.71 12.24 -8.20
CA ALA A 9 -0.15 11.23 -7.61
C ALA A 9 -0.21 11.38 -6.08
N ASN A 10 -1.15 12.19 -5.58
CA ASN A 10 -1.26 12.54 -4.17
C ASN A 10 -2.60 12.17 -3.52
N ARG A 11 -3.43 11.40 -4.22
CA ARG A 11 -4.74 10.93 -3.75
C ARG A 11 -4.81 9.40 -3.84
N PRO A 12 -4.35 8.68 -2.80
CA PRO A 12 -4.66 7.27 -2.65
C PRO A 12 -6.12 7.11 -2.21
N ASP A 13 -6.68 5.92 -2.34
CA ASP A 13 -8.05 5.64 -1.89
C ASP A 13 -8.12 5.59 -0.37
N ILE A 14 -7.15 4.92 0.25
CA ILE A 14 -7.08 4.74 1.70
C ILE A 14 -5.65 4.94 2.18
N VAL A 15 -5.50 5.59 3.33
CA VAL A 15 -4.23 5.60 4.07
C VAL A 15 -4.48 5.17 5.51
N LEU A 16 -3.78 4.12 5.93
CA LEU A 16 -3.73 3.64 7.31
C LEU A 16 -2.42 4.11 7.95
N VAL A 17 -2.48 4.59 9.19
CA VAL A 17 -1.30 4.95 9.96
C VAL A 17 -1.34 4.23 11.29
N ASP A 18 -0.42 3.29 11.47
CA ASP A 18 -0.17 2.68 12.76
C ASP A 18 0.91 3.48 13.48
N ARG A 19 0.49 4.18 14.55
CA ARG A 19 1.39 5.01 15.36
C ARG A 19 2.23 4.18 16.33
N SER A 20 1.79 2.96 16.67
CA SER A 20 2.48 2.09 17.62
C SER A 20 3.79 1.56 17.02
N VAL A 21 3.72 1.04 15.79
CA VAL A 21 4.88 0.56 15.01
C VAL A 21 5.44 1.62 14.06
N ARG A 22 4.92 2.86 14.15
CA ARG A 22 5.32 4.01 13.32
C ARG A 22 5.38 3.65 11.83
N ARG A 23 4.29 3.14 11.28
CA ARG A 23 4.20 2.75 9.86
C ARG A 23 2.95 3.32 9.23
N ALA A 24 3.06 3.76 7.97
CA ALA A 24 1.92 4.09 7.14
C ALA A 24 1.73 3.04 6.04
N ILE A 25 0.48 2.86 5.62
CA ILE A 25 0.11 1.98 4.51
C ILE A 25 -0.83 2.76 3.60
N THR A 26 -0.41 2.96 2.35
CA THR A 26 -1.26 3.54 1.29
C THR A 26 -1.84 2.42 0.46
N VAL A 27 -3.18 2.34 0.42
CA VAL A 27 -3.91 1.36 -0.37
C VAL A 27 -4.57 2.07 -1.54
N ASP A 28 -4.45 1.47 -2.71
CA ASP A 28 -5.13 1.92 -3.91
C ASP A 28 -5.72 0.71 -4.65
N ILE A 29 -6.97 0.85 -5.10
CA ILE A 29 -7.76 -0.20 -5.73
C ILE A 29 -7.95 0.14 -7.21
N THR A 30 -7.80 -0.83 -8.10
CA THR A 30 -8.04 -0.64 -9.53
C THR A 30 -8.66 -1.87 -10.19
N ILE A 31 -9.54 -1.61 -11.15
CA ILE A 31 -10.21 -2.64 -11.94
C ILE A 31 -9.84 -2.46 -13.42
N PRO A 32 -8.74 -3.08 -13.89
CA PRO A 32 -8.36 -2.99 -15.30
C PRO A 32 -9.31 -3.79 -16.19
N HIS A 33 -9.45 -3.34 -17.44
CA HIS A 33 -10.17 -4.09 -18.48
C HIS A 33 -9.29 -5.17 -19.13
N ASP A 34 -7.98 -4.96 -19.16
CA ASP A 34 -7.02 -5.93 -19.68
C ASP A 34 -6.60 -6.94 -18.60
N ASP A 35 -6.06 -8.07 -19.05
CA ASP A 35 -5.63 -9.16 -18.18
C ASP A 35 -4.20 -8.95 -17.65
N ASN A 36 -3.56 -7.81 -17.92
CA ASN A 36 -2.19 -7.55 -17.48
C ASN A 36 -2.14 -6.96 -16.07
N LEU A 37 -2.63 -7.75 -15.11
CA LEU A 37 -2.74 -7.37 -13.70
C LEU A 37 -1.38 -7.00 -13.09
N VAL A 38 -0.32 -7.71 -13.48
CA VAL A 38 1.05 -7.47 -13.00
C VAL A 38 1.55 -6.09 -13.42
N LYS A 39 1.25 -5.66 -14.65
CA LYS A 39 1.60 -4.31 -15.11
C LYS A 39 0.81 -3.25 -14.33
N ALA A 40 -0.50 -3.44 -14.19
CA ALA A 40 -1.35 -2.51 -13.43
C ALA A 40 -0.86 -2.34 -11.98
N GLU A 41 -0.40 -3.42 -11.35
CA GLU A 41 0.18 -3.41 -10.02
C GLU A 41 1.48 -2.59 -9.96
N LYS A 42 2.44 -2.87 -10.86
CA LYS A 42 3.73 -2.17 -10.93
C LYS A 42 3.58 -0.69 -11.22
N ASP A 43 2.64 -0.34 -12.09
CA ASP A 43 2.34 1.04 -12.45
C ASP A 43 1.82 1.81 -11.22
N LYS A 44 0.98 1.18 -10.37
CA LYS A 44 0.50 1.77 -9.11
C LYS A 44 1.60 1.93 -8.08
N VAL A 45 2.45 0.92 -7.87
CA VAL A 45 3.61 1.05 -6.96
C VAL A 45 4.51 2.20 -7.40
N SER A 46 4.82 2.29 -8.70
CA SER A 46 5.67 3.34 -9.26
C SER A 46 5.01 4.72 -9.14
N LYS A 47 3.72 4.83 -9.40
CA LYS A 47 2.92 6.06 -9.30
C LYS A 47 2.96 6.67 -7.89
N TYR A 48 2.85 5.85 -6.85
CA TYR A 48 2.73 6.31 -5.46
C TYR A 48 4.06 6.38 -4.69
N LEU A 49 5.18 6.02 -5.31
CA LEU A 49 6.49 6.00 -4.64
C LEU A 49 6.90 7.37 -4.06
N ASP A 50 6.71 8.44 -4.84
CA ASP A 50 7.00 9.81 -4.37
C ASP A 50 6.10 10.20 -3.19
N LEU A 51 4.82 9.81 -3.21
CA LEU A 51 3.90 10.05 -2.10
C LEU A 51 4.31 9.27 -0.85
N ALA A 52 4.74 8.02 -0.99
CA ALA A 52 5.18 7.20 0.14
C ALA A 52 6.39 7.81 0.85
N HIS A 53 7.35 8.37 0.11
CA HIS A 53 8.48 9.08 0.69
C HIS A 53 8.05 10.33 1.46
N GLU A 54 7.14 11.11 0.89
CA GLU A 54 6.65 12.36 1.50
C GLU A 54 5.80 12.07 2.73
N ILE A 55 4.93 11.05 2.70
CA ILE A 55 4.19 10.57 3.88
C ILE A 55 5.16 10.16 4.99
N THR A 56 6.20 9.39 4.66
CA THR A 56 7.20 8.92 5.63
C THR A 56 7.86 10.10 6.34
N ALA A 57 8.29 11.10 5.57
CA ALA A 57 8.94 12.30 6.10
C ALA A 57 7.96 13.20 6.89
N MET A 58 6.78 13.48 6.34
CA MET A 58 5.81 14.41 6.92
C MET A 58 5.17 13.89 8.21
N TRP A 59 4.92 12.59 8.30
CA TRP A 59 4.24 11.99 9.45
C TRP A 59 5.20 11.35 10.46
N ASN A 60 6.51 11.45 10.23
CA ASN A 60 7.57 10.94 11.12
C ASN A 60 7.39 9.44 11.46
N VAL A 61 6.97 8.67 10.46
CA VAL A 61 6.90 7.20 10.50
C VAL A 61 8.19 6.60 9.95
N GLU A 62 8.50 5.35 10.29
CA GLU A 62 9.71 4.64 9.85
C GLU A 62 9.60 4.16 8.40
N SER A 63 8.40 3.81 7.95
CA SER A 63 8.15 3.40 6.57
C SER A 63 6.72 3.65 6.13
N THR A 64 6.54 3.80 4.81
CA THR A 64 5.24 3.80 4.14
C THR A 64 5.22 2.68 3.11
N VAL A 65 4.24 1.78 3.23
CA VAL A 65 4.07 0.64 2.31
C VAL A 65 2.95 0.95 1.32
N ILE A 66 3.17 0.65 0.03
CA ILE A 66 2.16 0.79 -1.01
C ILE A 66 1.54 -0.58 -1.25
N VAL A 67 0.23 -0.67 -1.11
CA VAL A 67 -0.55 -1.90 -1.26
C VAL A 67 -1.53 -1.71 -2.44
N PRO A 68 -1.14 -2.12 -3.66
CA PRO A 68 -2.02 -2.10 -4.81
C PRO A 68 -3.00 -3.29 -4.78
N ILE A 69 -4.30 -3.02 -4.85
CA ILE A 69 -5.34 -4.03 -4.97
C ILE A 69 -5.84 -4.01 -6.41
N VAL A 70 -5.49 -5.03 -7.19
CA VAL A 70 -5.82 -5.13 -8.62
C VAL A 70 -6.73 -6.33 -8.86
N ALA A 71 -7.91 -6.07 -9.42
CA ALA A 71 -8.89 -7.10 -9.80
C ALA A 71 -9.49 -6.78 -11.17
N SER A 72 -9.37 -7.63 -12.18
CA SER A 72 -9.94 -7.35 -13.51
C SER A 72 -11.45 -7.51 -13.55
N VAL A 73 -12.06 -6.95 -14.59
CA VAL A 73 -13.50 -7.04 -14.87
C VAL A 73 -14.02 -8.48 -15.05
N ASN A 74 -13.15 -9.42 -15.42
CA ASN A 74 -13.49 -10.85 -15.57
C ASN A 74 -13.27 -11.66 -14.27
N GLY A 75 -12.92 -10.99 -13.16
CA GLY A 75 -12.76 -11.62 -11.85
C GLY A 75 -11.38 -12.24 -11.61
N LEU A 76 -10.37 -11.96 -12.45
CA LEU A 76 -9.00 -12.35 -12.17
C LEU A 76 -8.40 -11.42 -11.11
N LEU A 77 -7.62 -11.99 -10.19
CA LEU A 77 -6.89 -11.28 -9.15
C LEU A 77 -5.38 -11.39 -9.44
N ALA A 78 -4.62 -10.35 -9.08
CA ALA A 78 -3.16 -10.43 -9.15
C ALA A 78 -2.66 -11.56 -8.23
N GLU A 79 -1.59 -12.26 -8.60
CA GLU A 79 -1.03 -13.35 -7.78
C GLU A 79 -0.59 -12.88 -6.38
N SER A 80 -0.20 -11.61 -6.27
CA SER A 80 0.17 -10.95 -5.02
C SER A 80 -1.03 -10.56 -4.15
N PHE A 81 -2.27 -10.73 -4.63
CA PHE A 81 -3.48 -10.32 -3.93
C PHE A 81 -3.56 -10.93 -2.53
N ASP A 82 -3.18 -12.19 -2.35
CA ASP A 82 -3.20 -12.85 -1.03
C ASP A 82 -2.12 -12.35 -0.06
N GLN A 83 -1.10 -11.66 -0.57
CA GLN A 83 0.00 -11.10 0.23
C GLN A 83 -0.37 -9.72 0.78
N HIS A 84 -1.13 -8.95 0.00
CA HIS A 84 -1.49 -7.56 0.33
C HIS A 84 -2.30 -7.41 1.63
N PRO A 85 -3.38 -8.18 1.89
CA PRO A 85 -4.08 -8.17 3.17
C PRO A 85 -3.23 -8.62 4.35
N LYS A 86 -2.24 -9.51 4.14
CA LYS A 86 -1.31 -9.92 5.22
C LYS A 86 -0.43 -8.77 5.69
N LEU A 87 -0.14 -7.82 4.81
CA LEU A 87 0.57 -6.59 5.20
C LEU A 87 -0.28 -5.68 6.09
N LEU A 88 -1.61 -5.82 6.04
CA LEU A 88 -2.56 -5.06 6.86
C LEU A 88 -2.83 -5.71 8.22
N ASN A 89 -2.74 -7.04 8.32
CA ASN A 89 -2.94 -7.76 9.57
C ASN A 89 -1.63 -7.86 10.37
N GLN A 90 -1.47 -7.04 11.40
CA GLN A 90 -0.32 -7.07 12.31
C GLN A 90 -0.75 -7.19 13.79
N GLY A 91 -1.83 -7.93 14.05
CA GLY A 91 -2.30 -8.27 15.39
C GLY A 91 -2.29 -9.79 15.65
N SER A 92 -1.54 -10.17 16.70
CA SER A 92 -1.57 -11.41 17.50
C SER A 92 -1.25 -12.77 16.84
N ASP A 93 0.04 -13.07 16.67
CA ASP A 93 0.60 -14.44 16.84
C ASP A 93 1.46 -14.48 18.12
N THR A 94 1.01 -13.83 19.19
CA THR A 94 1.58 -13.98 20.54
C THR A 94 0.44 -14.11 21.53
N GLU A 95 0.10 -15.36 21.83
CA GLU A 95 -0.59 -15.90 23.03
C GLU A 95 -1.50 -17.08 22.64
N ASP A 96 -0.92 -18.18 22.16
CA ASP A 96 -1.45 -19.51 22.50
C ASP A 96 -0.36 -20.59 22.38
N SER A 97 0.73 -20.42 23.13
CA SER A 97 1.63 -21.53 23.43
C SER A 97 2.47 -21.19 24.65
N SER A 98 1.93 -21.50 25.82
CA SER A 98 2.68 -21.78 27.05
C SER A 98 1.81 -22.63 27.97
N PRO A 99 2.44 -23.51 28.75
CA PRO A 99 2.85 -24.87 28.43
C PRO A 99 1.78 -25.93 28.70
#